data_AF-D0KTJ0-F1
#
_entry.id   AF-D0KTJ0-F1
#
_cell.length_a   1.000
_cell.length_b   1.000
_cell.length_c   1.000
_cell.angle_alpha   90.00
_cell.angle_beta   90.00
_cell.angle_gamma   90.00
#
_symmetry.space_group_name_H-M   'P 1'
#
loop_
_entity.id
_entity.type
_entity.pdbx_description
1 polymer ?
#
loop_
_entity_poly.entity_id
_entity_poly.type
_entity_poly.pdbx_seq_one_letter_code
_entity_poly.pdbx_strand_id
1 'polypeptide(L)' 'MKKRVEILIVEDYSGNPKINEQEIKKSLSHIWDDIVITRLHLPQWTENKDESDLVGVHVIVREVAET' A
#
# COMPACT_ATOMS: atom_id res chain seq x y z
N MET A 1 -0.39 -18.23 -16.52
CA MET A 1 -0.53 -17.85 -15.10
C MET A 1 -0.09 -16.42 -14.89
N LYS A 2 -1.07 -15.52 -14.81
CA LYS A 2 -0.85 -14.10 -14.50
C LYS A 2 -0.67 -13.95 -12.99
N LYS A 3 0.34 -13.18 -12.57
CA LYS A 3 0.60 -12.89 -11.15
C LYS A 3 0.00 -11.53 -10.80
N ARG A 4 -0.69 -11.45 -9.66
CA ARG A 4 -1.22 -10.19 -9.11
C ARG A 4 -0.47 -9.83 -7.84
N VAL A 5 -0.06 -8.58 -7.76
CA VAL A 5 0.58 -8.01 -6.58
C VAL A 5 -0.43 -7.13 -5.86
N GLU A 6 -0.65 -7.43 -4.59
CA GLU A 6 -1.55 -6.68 -3.73
C GLU A 6 -0.75 -5.99 -2.63
N ILE A 7 -0.88 -4.66 -2.58
CA ILE A 7 -0.16 -3.81 -1.65
C ILE A 7 -1.20 -3.17 -0.73
N LEU A 8 -1.08 -3.44 0.56
CA LEU A 8 -1.85 -2.76 1.59
C LEU A 8 -0.98 -1.68 2.22
N ILE A 9 -1.42 -0.44 2.08
CA ILE A 9 -0.83 0.73 2.70
C ILE A 9 -1.68 1.07 3.92
N VAL A 10 -1.09 1.11 5.11
CA VAL A 10 -1.78 1.51 6.35
C VAL A 10 -1.24 2.86 6.80
N GLU A 11 -2.12 3.86 6.80
CA GLU A 11 -1.80 5.25 7.16
C GLU A 11 -2.65 5.69 8.37
N ASP A 12 -2.23 6.74 9.05
CA ASP A 12 -3.06 7.38 10.06
C ASP A 12 -4.20 8.23 9.44
N TYR A 13 -5.05 8.80 10.30
CA TYR A 13 -6.16 9.69 9.87
C TYR A 13 -5.74 11.17 9.79
N SER A 14 -4.44 11.48 9.78
CA SER A 14 -3.93 12.87 9.85
C SER A 14 -4.26 13.71 8.61
N GLY A 15 -4.76 13.08 7.54
CA GLY A 15 -5.06 13.74 6.27
C GLY A 15 -3.80 14.10 5.45
N ASN A 16 -2.62 13.68 5.90
CA ASN A 16 -1.35 13.89 5.21
C ASN A 16 -0.79 12.55 4.70
N PRO A 17 -1.30 12.03 3.56
CA PRO A 17 -0.78 10.78 3.00
C PRO A 17 0.68 10.97 2.56
N LYS A 18 1.62 10.34 3.28
CA LYS A 18 3.06 10.40 2.97
C LYS A 18 3.44 9.57 1.75
N ILE A 19 2.62 8.58 1.38
CA ILE A 19 2.91 7.66 0.28
C ILE A 19 2.10 8.03 -0.96
N ASN A 20 2.78 8.18 -2.10
CA ASN A 20 2.14 8.45 -3.38
C ASN A 20 1.89 7.13 -4.14
N GLU A 21 0.61 6.79 -4.34
CA GLU A 21 0.19 5.59 -5.06
C GLU A 21 0.73 5.55 -6.50
N GLN A 22 0.76 6.69 -7.19
CA GLN A 22 1.24 6.78 -8.58
C GLN A 22 2.74 6.48 -8.67
N GLU A 23 3.50 6.92 -7.66
CA GLU A 23 4.93 6.66 -7.59
C GLU A 23 5.23 5.18 -7.35
N ILE A 24 4.45 4.52 -6.49
CA ILE A 24 4.52 3.06 -6.28
C ILE A 24 4.19 2.33 -7.57
N LYS A 25 3.07 2.69 -8.23
CA LYS A 25 2.66 2.06 -9.50
C LYS A 25 3.74 2.20 -10.56
N LYS A 26 4.31 3.40 -10.72
CA LYS A 26 5.39 3.66 -11.67
C LYS A 26 6.66 2.86 -11.34
N SER A 27 6.97 2.71 -10.05
CA SER A 27 8.15 1.96 -9.60
C SER A 27 7.98 0.45 -9.75
N LEU A 28 6.76 -0.07 -9.82
CA LEU A 28 6.50 -1.52 -9.88
C LEU A 28 5.98 -1.99 -11.24
N SER A 29 5.53 -1.07 -12.11
CA SER A 29 4.95 -1.39 -13.42
C SER A 29 5.90 -2.08 -14.39
N HIS A 30 7.21 -2.05 -14.12
CA HIS A 30 8.22 -2.74 -14.94
C HIS A 30 8.43 -4.20 -14.53
N ILE A 31 7.88 -4.62 -13.38
CA ILE A 31 8.03 -5.96 -12.81
C ILE A 31 6.69 -6.70 -12.85
N TRP A 32 5.58 -5.99 -12.64
CA TRP A 32 4.26 -6.58 -12.45
C TRP A 32 3.20 -5.87 -13.30
N ASP A 33 2.42 -6.66 -14.04
CA ASP A 33 1.37 -6.14 -14.94
C ASP A 33 0.03 -5.88 -14.22
N ASP A 34 -0.19 -6.48 -13.06
CA ASP A 34 -1.45 -6.40 -12.30
C ASP A 34 -1.15 -6.06 -10.83
N ILE A 35 -1.23 -4.76 -10.52
CA ILE A 35 -0.94 -4.20 -9.19
C ILE A 35 -2.24 -3.61 -8.63
N VAL A 36 -2.67 -4.14 -7.49
CA VAL A 36 -3.80 -3.62 -6.73
C VAL A 36 -3.26 -2.99 -5.46
N ILE A 37 -3.54 -1.70 -5.26
CA ILE A 37 -3.16 -0.98 -4.05
C ILE A 37 -4.43 -0.71 -3.25
N THR A 38 -4.44 -1.15 -1.99
CA THR A 38 -5.51 -0.86 -1.04
C THR A 38 -4.93 0.01 0.05
N ARG A 39 -5.63 1.10 0.40
CA ARG A 39 -5.23 1.99 1.49
C ARG A 39 -6.21 1.87 2.65
N LEU A 40 -5.68 1.66 3.85
CA LEU A 40 -6.42 1.62 5.10
C LEU A 40 -5.99 2.79 5.97
N HIS A 41 -6.95 3.58 6.44
CA HIS A 41 -6.69 4.61 7.44
C HIS A 41 -7.07 4.07 8.82
N LEU A 42 -6.11 3.98 9.73
CA LEU A 42 -6.36 3.64 11.11
C LEU A 42 -6.38 4.92 11.95
N PRO A 43 -7.39 5.13 12.80
CA PRO A 43 -7.38 6.24 13.75
C PRO A 43 -6.34 5.94 14.83
N GLN A 44 -5.09 6.32 14.57
CA GLN A 44 -4.05 6.32 15.61
C GLN A 44 -4.13 7.61 16.40
N TRP A 45 -4.40 7.48 17.69
CA TRP A 45 -4.26 8.57 18.66
C TRP A 45 -2.83 8.49 19.20
N THR A 46 -1.84 8.84 18.39
CA THR A 46 -0.46 8.97 18.86
C THR A 46 -0.33 10.32 19.56
N GLU A 47 -0.17 10.29 20.88
CA GLU A 47 0.11 11.50 21.68
C GLU A 47 1.46 12.15 21.32
N ASN A 48 2.32 11.42 20.61
CA ASN A 48 3.65 11.87 20.18
C ASN A 48 3.70 12.11 18.67
N LYS A 49 3.86 13.37 18.28
CA LYS A 49 3.98 13.86 16.89
C LYS A 49 5.28 13.47 16.18
N ASP A 50 6.17 12.74 16.85
CA ASP A 50 7.53 12.43 16.38
C ASP A 50 7.73 10.96 15.96
N GLU A 51 6.71 10.10 16.05
CA GLU A 51 6.77 8.74 15.53
C GLU A 51 6.24 8.67 14.09
N SER A 52 7.07 8.13 13.19
CA SER A 52 6.79 7.92 11.77
C SER A 52 5.36 7.42 11.49
N ASP A 53 4.53 8.25 10.84
CA ASP A 53 3.11 8.01 10.48
C ASP A 53 2.83 6.76 9.61
N LEU A 54 3.87 6.01 9.21
CA LEU A 54 3.73 4.73 8.53
C LEU A 54 3.62 3.59 9.56
N VAL A 55 2.39 3.11 9.75
CA VAL A 55 2.09 2.03 10.70
C VAL A 55 2.56 0.66 10.18
N GLY A 56 2.55 0.46 8.86
CA GLY A 56 3.06 -0.75 8.23
C GLY A 56 2.73 -0.87 6.75
N VAL A 57 3.51 -1.69 6.04
CA VAL A 57 3.26 -2.09 4.65
C VAL A 57 3.10 -3.61 4.62
N HIS A 58 1.98 -4.09 4.06
CA HIS A 58 1.74 -5.52 3.89
C HIS A 58 1.65 -5.84 2.39
N VAL A 59 2.42 -6.83 1.94
CA VAL A 59 2.48 -7.23 0.53
C VAL A 59 2.02 -8.68 0.43
N ILE A 60 0.96 -8.90 -0.36
CA ILE A 60 0.43 -10.24 -0.65
C ILE A 60 0.64 -10.50 -2.15
N VAL A 61 1.32 -11.59 -2.47
CA VAL A 61 1.51 -12.05 -3.85
C VAL A 61 0.70 -13.33 -4.03
N ARG A 62 -0.26 -13.33 -4.96
CA ARG A 62 -1.09 -14.50 -5.25
C ARG A 62 -1.13 -14.82 -6.73
N GLU A 63 -1.27 -16.11 -7.03
CA GLU A 63 -1.53 -16.59 -8.39
C GLU A 63 -3.00 -16.35 -8.74
N VAL A 64 -3.27 -15.81 -9.93
CA VAL A 64 -4.63 -15.58 -10.40
C VAL A 64 -5.04 -16.76 -11.29
N ALA A 65 -6.13 -17.45 -10.94
CA ALA A 65 -6.73 -18.45 -11.79
C ALA A 65 -7.39 -17.78 -13.01
N GLU A 66 -7.11 -18.29 -14.22
CA GLU A 66 -7.73 -17.83 -15.46
C GLU A 66 -9.20 -18.31 -15.47
N THR A 67 -10.15 -17.36 -15.46
CA THR A 67 -11.59 -17.61 -15.75
C THR A 67 -11.87 -17.46 -17.22
#